data_AF-A0A847CMK7-F1
#
_entry.id   AF-A0A847CMK7-F1
#
_cell.length_a   1.000
_cell.length_b   1.000
_cell.length_c   1.000
_cell.angle_alpha   90.00
_cell.angle_beta   90.00
_cell.angle_gamma   90.00
#
_symmetry.space_group_name_H-M   'P 1'
#
loop_
_entity.id
_entity.type
_entity.pdbx_description
1 polymer ?
#
loop_
_entity_poly.entity_id
_entity_poly.type
_entity_poly.pdbx_seq_one_letter_code
_entity_poly.pdbx_strand_id
1 'polypeptide(L)'
;MQPFSLKIDGIRKKIEEWRNQKLIEENEYTFLVASLVESADKIANTASVYGAFLKKIKNSASKPLELKPLEIIVTDKNKKFEVYNNDCNELIKSISGDILYMDPPYNHRTYDTNYHMLETIALYDEPEIKEKTGLRNETTKKSKYCMKREATETFENLIKNADFKYLLLSYNDEGIIPLDEIERIMSKYGKYKRYEQKHRRFKADTKRDYLKDFTIEYIHCLEKE
;
A
#
# COMPACT_ATOMS: atom_id res chain seq x y z
N MET A 1 13.79 16.35 -19.92
CA MET A 1 13.68 15.01 -19.33
C MET A 1 14.79 14.87 -18.30
N GLN A 2 14.49 14.51 -17.04
CA GLN A 2 15.55 14.42 -16.03
C GLN A 2 16.49 13.24 -16.36
N PRO A 3 17.82 13.35 -16.14
CA PRO A 3 18.78 12.28 -16.46
C PRO A 3 18.46 10.93 -15.81
N PHE A 4 17.71 10.94 -14.70
CA PHE A 4 17.39 9.75 -13.91
C PHE A 4 16.29 8.88 -14.54
N SER A 5 15.31 9.47 -15.22
CA SER A 5 14.22 8.68 -15.82
C SER A 5 14.73 7.77 -16.93
N LEU A 6 15.70 8.24 -17.72
CA LEU A 6 16.39 7.44 -18.75
C LEU A 6 17.19 6.29 -18.14
N LYS A 7 17.77 6.47 -16.95
CA LYS A 7 18.49 5.40 -16.25
C LYS A 7 17.55 4.32 -15.73
N ILE A 8 16.43 4.71 -15.11
CA ILE A 8 15.40 3.76 -14.64
C ILE A 8 14.90 2.93 -15.83
N ASP A 9 14.54 3.60 -16.93
CA ASP A 9 14.07 2.94 -18.15
C ASP A 9 15.13 2.00 -18.75
N GLY A 10 16.39 2.44 -18.84
CA GLY A 10 17.50 1.62 -19.32
C GLY A 10 17.73 0.36 -18.47
N ILE A 11 17.68 0.48 -17.13
CA ILE A 11 17.78 -0.68 -16.23
C ILE A 11 16.57 -1.60 -16.43
N ARG A 12 15.35 -1.05 -16.47
CA ARG A 12 14.13 -1.84 -16.59
C ARG A 12 14.09 -2.60 -17.92
N LYS A 13 14.45 -1.95 -19.02
CA LYS A 13 14.62 -2.57 -20.34
C LYS A 13 15.63 -3.71 -20.28
N LYS A 14 16.74 -3.52 -19.57
CA LYS A 14 17.76 -4.57 -19.45
C LYS A 14 17.27 -5.79 -18.67
N ILE A 15 16.52 -5.58 -17.59
CA ILE A 15 15.88 -6.65 -16.82
C ILE A 15 14.89 -7.42 -17.72
N GLU A 16 14.11 -6.72 -18.56
CA GLU A 16 13.18 -7.37 -19.48
C GLU A 16 13.90 -8.19 -20.57
N GLU A 17 14.98 -7.64 -21.14
CA GLU A 17 15.81 -8.35 -22.10
C GLU A 17 16.33 -9.67 -21.51
N TRP A 18 16.85 -9.65 -20.28
CA TRP A 18 17.34 -10.84 -19.60
C TRP A 18 16.24 -11.87 -19.35
N ARG A 19 15.05 -11.44 -18.93
CA ARG A 19 13.89 -12.34 -18.76
C ARG A 19 13.50 -13.00 -20.08
N ASN A 20 13.36 -12.22 -21.15
CA ASN A 20 12.97 -12.70 -22.48
C ASN A 20 14.01 -13.65 -23.10
N GLN A 21 15.29 -13.43 -22.80
CA GLN A 21 16.39 -14.31 -23.22
C GLN A 21 16.58 -15.52 -22.29
N LYS A 22 15.77 -15.64 -21.23
CA LYS A 22 15.87 -16.70 -20.21
C LYS A 22 17.24 -16.75 -19.53
N LEU A 23 17.85 -15.59 -19.33
CA LEU A 23 19.13 -15.44 -18.63
C LEU A 23 18.96 -15.32 -17.10
N ILE A 24 17.72 -15.10 -16.64
CA ILE A 24 17.33 -15.01 -15.24
C ILE A 24 16.03 -15.78 -15.01
N GLU A 25 15.85 -16.29 -13.80
CA GLU A 25 14.62 -16.93 -13.34
C GLU A 25 13.58 -15.91 -12.87
N GLU A 26 12.34 -16.35 -12.67
CA GLU A 26 11.24 -15.46 -12.25
C GLU A 26 11.49 -14.80 -10.87
N ASN A 27 12.12 -15.54 -9.94
CA ASN A 27 12.49 -15.02 -8.63
C ASN A 27 13.58 -13.94 -8.74
N GLU A 28 14.56 -14.14 -9.62
CA GLU A 28 15.63 -13.18 -9.89
C GLU A 28 15.09 -11.94 -10.59
N TYR A 29 14.20 -12.11 -11.56
CA TYR A 29 13.46 -11.02 -12.21
C TYR A 29 12.69 -10.19 -11.18
N THR A 30 11.90 -10.85 -10.31
CA THR A 30 11.13 -10.18 -9.25
C THR A 30 12.04 -9.41 -8.29
N PHE A 31 13.16 -10.03 -7.88
CA PHE A 31 14.15 -9.40 -7.02
C PHE A 31 14.78 -8.16 -7.65
N LEU A 32 15.15 -8.22 -8.94
CA LEU A 32 15.74 -7.09 -9.67
C LEU A 32 14.74 -5.95 -9.87
N VAL A 33 13.48 -6.26 -10.24
CA VAL A 33 12.42 -5.25 -10.39
C VAL A 33 12.14 -4.58 -9.05
N ALA A 34 11.99 -5.36 -7.98
CA ALA A 34 11.72 -4.81 -6.65
C ALA A 34 12.90 -3.96 -6.12
N SER A 35 14.14 -4.37 -6.40
CA SER A 35 15.35 -3.57 -6.12
C SER A 35 15.36 -2.25 -6.89
N LEU A 36 14.91 -2.24 -8.14
CA LEU A 36 14.78 -1.03 -8.94
C LEU A 36 13.69 -0.10 -8.40
N VAL A 37 12.52 -0.62 -8.04
CA VAL A 37 11.42 0.15 -7.43
C VAL A 37 11.89 0.83 -6.15
N GLU A 38 12.54 0.10 -5.26
CA GLU A 38 13.06 0.65 -4.00
C GLU A 38 14.16 1.70 -4.24
N SER A 39 15.07 1.45 -5.18
CA SER A 39 16.13 2.40 -5.55
C SER A 39 15.57 3.67 -6.19
N ALA A 40 14.52 3.57 -7.01
CA ALA A 40 13.83 4.69 -7.62
C ALA A 40 13.11 5.56 -6.58
N ASP A 41 12.45 4.94 -5.60
CA ASP A 41 11.73 5.67 -4.54
C ASP A 41 12.65 6.53 -3.67
N LYS A 42 13.85 6.03 -3.37
CA LYS A 42 14.89 6.75 -2.60
C LYS A 42 15.31 8.09 -3.23
N ILE A 43 15.20 8.22 -4.56
CA ILE A 43 15.54 9.45 -5.29
C ILE A 43 14.30 10.18 -5.84
N ALA A 44 13.09 9.81 -5.39
CA ALA A 44 11.88 10.45 -5.86
C ALA A 44 11.76 11.91 -5.39
N ASN A 45 11.41 12.80 -6.32
CA ASN A 45 11.16 14.21 -6.02
C ASN A 45 9.70 14.49 -5.65
N THR A 46 9.16 13.72 -4.71
CA THR A 46 7.74 13.72 -4.31
C THR A 46 7.59 13.99 -2.81
N ALA A 47 6.37 14.28 -2.34
CA ALA A 47 6.05 14.42 -0.91
C ALA A 47 5.43 13.11 -0.36
N SER A 48 6.17 12.00 -0.49
CA SER A 48 5.78 10.64 -0.09
C SER A 48 4.77 9.93 -0.99
N VAL A 49 4.07 10.66 -1.86
CA VAL A 49 3.17 10.11 -2.89
C VAL A 49 3.47 10.74 -4.25
N TYR A 50 3.27 9.98 -5.31
CA TYR A 50 3.57 10.30 -6.71
C TYR A 50 2.45 11.06 -7.43
N GLY A 51 1.32 11.31 -6.77
CA GLY A 51 0.23 12.12 -7.36
C GLY A 51 0.64 13.55 -7.73
N ALA A 52 1.76 14.04 -7.20
CA ALA A 52 2.41 15.27 -7.62
C ALA A 52 3.92 15.22 -7.33
N PHE A 53 4.69 16.06 -8.03
CA PHE A 53 6.12 16.24 -7.79
C PHE A 53 6.43 17.66 -7.29
N LEU A 54 7.54 17.80 -6.58
CA LEU A 54 7.98 19.08 -6.04
C LEU A 54 8.61 19.96 -7.13
N LYS A 55 8.31 21.25 -7.10
CA LYS A 55 8.94 22.24 -8.00
C LYS A 55 10.44 22.36 -7.77
N LYS A 56 10.88 22.25 -6.51
CA LYS A 56 12.29 22.24 -6.12
C LYS A 56 12.75 20.80 -5.96
N ILE A 57 13.93 20.50 -6.49
CA ILE A 57 14.53 19.16 -6.38
C ILE A 57 15.04 18.98 -4.94
N LYS A 58 14.61 17.91 -4.27
CA LYS A 58 15.16 17.51 -2.96
C LYS A 58 16.62 17.09 -3.07
N ASN A 59 17.37 17.23 -1.99
CA ASN A 59 18.74 16.71 -1.89
C ASN A 59 18.83 15.19 -2.10
N SER A 60 17.76 14.43 -1.80
CA SER A 60 17.71 12.99 -2.11
C SER A 60 17.57 12.75 -3.61
N ALA A 61 16.74 13.55 -4.29
CA ALA A 61 16.45 13.45 -5.72
C ALA A 61 17.54 14.03 -6.63
N SER A 62 18.52 14.75 -6.08
CA SER A 62 19.70 15.21 -6.82
C SER A 62 20.82 14.19 -6.87
N LYS A 63 20.74 13.11 -6.07
CA LYS A 63 21.74 12.03 -6.05
C LYS A 63 21.60 11.17 -7.31
N PRO A 64 22.71 10.57 -7.80
CA PRO A 64 22.62 9.57 -8.86
C PRO A 64 21.78 8.37 -8.41
N LEU A 65 21.03 7.79 -9.36
CA LEU A 65 20.42 6.48 -9.16
C LEU A 65 21.54 5.44 -9.01
N GLU A 66 21.53 4.74 -7.88
CA GLU A 66 22.33 3.55 -7.62
C GLU A 66 21.36 2.39 -7.41
N LEU A 67 21.41 1.37 -8.27
CA LEU A 67 20.64 0.15 -8.07
C LEU A 67 21.29 -0.63 -6.92
N LYS A 68 20.57 -0.76 -5.80
CA LYS A 68 21.01 -1.56 -4.65
C LYS A 68 20.15 -2.80 -4.53
N PRO A 69 20.74 -3.97 -4.24
CA PRO A 69 19.96 -5.17 -3.98
C PRO A 69 19.08 -4.94 -2.75
N LEU A 70 17.84 -5.43 -2.81
CA LEU A 70 16.98 -5.48 -1.63
C LEU A 70 17.64 -6.27 -0.51
N GLU A 71 17.42 -5.81 0.72
CA GLU A 71 17.82 -6.56 1.91
C GLU A 71 17.01 -7.86 1.98
N ILE A 72 17.70 -9.00 2.02
CA ILE A 72 17.09 -10.31 2.18
C ILE A 72 17.19 -10.71 3.64
N ILE A 73 16.04 -10.79 4.31
CA ILE A 73 15.95 -11.33 5.66
C ILE A 73 15.95 -12.86 5.55
N VAL A 74 17.09 -13.47 5.91
CA VAL A 74 17.21 -14.93 5.94
C VAL A 74 16.45 -15.45 7.16
N THR A 75 15.37 -16.18 6.91
CA THR A 75 14.56 -16.82 7.95
C THR A 75 14.85 -18.32 8.02
N ASP A 76 14.37 -18.97 9.08
CA ASP A 76 14.42 -20.42 9.22
C ASP A 76 13.70 -21.09 8.04
N LYS A 77 14.40 -21.98 7.33
CA LYS A 77 13.90 -22.71 6.16
C LYS A 77 12.67 -23.57 6.47
N ASN A 78 12.42 -23.89 7.74
CA ASN A 78 11.25 -24.65 8.17
C ASN A 78 9.98 -23.78 8.30
N LYS A 79 10.11 -22.44 8.27
CA LYS A 79 8.97 -21.54 8.26
C LYS A 79 8.44 -21.38 6.85
N LYS A 80 7.12 -21.44 6.71
CA LYS A 80 6.41 -21.21 5.45
C LYS A 80 5.85 -19.80 5.46
N PHE A 81 6.00 -19.12 4.32
CA PHE A 81 5.44 -17.79 4.08
C PHE A 81 4.66 -17.84 2.78
N GLU A 82 3.43 -17.34 2.82
CA GLU A 82 2.56 -17.26 1.66
C GLU A 82 2.24 -15.79 1.40
N VAL A 83 2.38 -15.37 0.14
CA VAL A 83 2.14 -14.00 -0.28
C VAL A 83 1.20 -14.05 -1.48
N TYR A 84 0.18 -13.21 -1.46
CA TYR A 84 -0.88 -13.19 -2.47
C TYR A 84 -1.04 -11.80 -3.05
N ASN A 85 -1.28 -11.70 -4.36
CA ASN A 85 -1.70 -10.48 -5.04
C ASN A 85 -3.17 -10.60 -5.45
N ASN A 86 -4.06 -10.63 -4.47
CA ASN A 86 -5.50 -10.87 -4.66
C ASN A 86 -6.34 -9.79 -3.97
N ASP A 87 -7.62 -9.71 -4.34
CA ASP A 87 -8.61 -8.99 -3.53
C ASP A 87 -8.71 -9.67 -2.15
N CYS A 88 -8.55 -8.90 -1.07
CA CYS A 88 -8.52 -9.45 0.29
C CYS A 88 -9.87 -10.07 0.70
N ASN A 89 -11.00 -9.56 0.20
CA ASN A 89 -12.33 -10.11 0.46
C ASN A 89 -12.58 -11.41 -0.29
N GLU A 90 -11.82 -11.70 -1.35
CA GLU A 90 -11.81 -13.02 -1.98
C GLU A 90 -10.81 -13.96 -1.31
N LEU A 91 -9.60 -13.49 -1.02
CA LEU A 91 -8.56 -14.28 -0.36
C LEU A 91 -9.00 -14.80 1.00
N ILE A 92 -9.71 -13.98 1.78
CA ILE A 92 -10.12 -14.33 3.15
C ILE A 92 -10.99 -15.60 3.20
N LYS A 93 -11.62 -15.98 2.09
CA LYS A 93 -12.48 -17.17 1.99
C LYS A 93 -11.70 -18.47 1.87
N SER A 94 -10.39 -18.40 1.60
CA SER A 94 -9.52 -19.57 1.36
C SER A 94 -8.33 -19.66 2.32
N ILE A 95 -8.20 -18.73 3.26
CA ILE A 95 -7.13 -18.72 4.27
C ILE A 95 -7.73 -18.74 5.67
N SER A 96 -7.02 -19.33 6.61
CA SER A 96 -7.41 -19.41 8.02
C SER A 96 -6.18 -19.33 8.92
N GLY A 97 -6.41 -19.11 10.22
CA GLY A 97 -5.33 -19.08 11.21
C GLY A 97 -5.77 -18.56 12.57
N ASP A 98 -4.81 -18.34 13.46
CA ASP A 98 -5.12 -17.87 14.81
C ASP A 98 -5.40 -16.37 14.86
N ILE A 99 -4.63 -15.57 14.12
CA ILE A 99 -4.64 -14.11 14.20
C ILE A 99 -4.69 -13.51 12.80
N LEU A 100 -5.67 -12.66 12.55
CA LEU A 100 -5.76 -11.78 11.38
C LEU A 100 -5.52 -10.33 11.82
N TYR A 101 -4.45 -9.72 11.31
CA TYR A 101 -4.18 -8.29 11.48
C TYR A 101 -4.54 -7.53 10.20
N MET A 102 -5.29 -6.43 10.34
CA MET A 102 -5.80 -5.62 9.24
C MET A 102 -5.44 -4.15 9.46
N ASP A 103 -4.93 -3.51 8.41
CA ASP A 103 -4.65 -2.08 8.35
C ASP A 103 -5.16 -1.53 7.00
N PRO A 104 -6.49 -1.46 6.79
CA PRO A 104 -7.06 -1.06 5.52
C PRO A 104 -6.93 0.45 5.30
N PRO A 105 -7.06 0.92 4.04
CA PRO A 105 -7.15 2.35 3.75
C PRO A 105 -8.21 3.03 4.62
N TYR A 106 -7.81 4.08 5.34
CA TYR A 106 -8.72 4.89 6.15
C TYR A 106 -9.24 6.13 5.43
N ASN A 107 -8.80 6.40 4.19
CA ASN A 107 -9.17 7.60 3.45
C ASN A 107 -9.43 7.30 1.95
N HIS A 108 -9.88 8.32 1.24
CA HIS A 108 -10.25 8.23 -0.17
C HIS A 108 -9.08 8.14 -1.15
N ARG A 109 -7.84 8.25 -0.67
CA ARG A 109 -6.68 8.20 -1.54
C ARG A 109 -6.44 6.77 -1.99
N THR A 110 -6.26 6.59 -3.28
CA THR A 110 -6.08 5.28 -3.89
C THR A 110 -4.60 5.07 -4.21
N TYR A 111 -4.10 3.85 -3.98
CA TYR A 111 -2.69 3.52 -4.18
C TYR A 111 -2.30 3.58 -5.66
N ASP A 112 -3.18 3.14 -6.55
CA ASP A 112 -2.97 3.19 -8.01
C ASP A 112 -2.64 4.59 -8.54
N THR A 113 -3.26 5.62 -7.97
CA THR A 113 -3.02 7.02 -8.34
C THR A 113 -1.82 7.57 -7.60
N ASN A 114 -1.70 7.30 -6.29
CA ASN A 114 -0.62 7.82 -5.47
C ASN A 114 0.74 7.19 -5.71
N TYR A 115 0.82 6.02 -6.34
CA TYR A 115 2.07 5.29 -6.59
C TYR A 115 2.18 4.86 -8.06
N HIS A 116 1.44 5.54 -8.96
CA HIS A 116 1.34 5.19 -10.37
C HIS A 116 2.69 5.03 -11.09
N MET A 117 3.71 5.82 -10.72
CA MET A 117 5.05 5.72 -11.30
C MET A 117 5.76 4.42 -10.90
N LEU A 118 5.65 4.02 -9.62
CA LEU A 118 6.22 2.76 -9.15
C LEU A 118 5.46 1.57 -9.75
N GLU A 119 4.15 1.69 -9.90
CA GLU A 119 3.32 0.72 -10.63
C GLU A 119 3.80 0.56 -12.08
N THR A 120 4.15 1.65 -12.78
CA THR A 120 4.71 1.58 -14.15
C THR A 120 6.05 0.87 -14.21
N ILE A 121 6.92 1.09 -13.22
CA ILE A 121 8.20 0.36 -13.16
C ILE A 121 7.96 -1.13 -12.93
N ALA A 122 7.01 -1.47 -12.05
CA ALA A 122 6.69 -2.86 -11.70
C ALA A 122 6.00 -3.62 -12.84
N LEU A 123 4.95 -3.04 -13.43
CA LEU A 123 4.20 -3.65 -14.53
C LEU A 123 4.95 -3.61 -15.86
N TYR A 124 5.82 -2.61 -16.04
CA TYR A 124 6.50 -2.32 -17.31
C TYR A 124 5.54 -2.22 -18.50
N ASP A 125 4.46 -1.48 -18.26
CA ASP A 125 3.45 -1.15 -19.24
C ASP A 125 3.63 0.29 -19.77
N GLU A 126 2.88 0.63 -20.83
CA GLU A 126 2.85 1.95 -21.44
C GLU A 126 1.45 2.57 -21.27
N PRO A 127 1.06 2.97 -20.05
CA PRO A 127 -0.28 3.47 -19.82
C PRO A 127 -0.50 4.81 -20.50
N GLU A 128 -1.71 5.05 -21.01
CA GLU A 128 -2.10 6.41 -21.35
C GLU A 128 -2.10 7.29 -20.09
N ILE A 129 -1.54 8.49 -20.20
CA ILE A 129 -1.42 9.42 -19.09
C ILE A 129 -2.25 10.69 -19.29
N LYS A 130 -2.68 11.27 -18.17
CA LYS A 130 -3.42 12.53 -18.07
C LYS A 130 -2.53 13.61 -17.45
N GLU A 131 -2.80 14.83 -17.90
CA GLU A 131 -2.35 16.07 -17.26
C GLU A 131 -0.82 16.22 -17.13
N LYS A 132 -0.38 17.21 -16.36
CA LYS A 132 1.05 17.51 -16.13
C LYS A 132 1.71 16.59 -15.11
N THR A 133 0.90 15.88 -14.32
CA THR A 133 1.36 14.97 -13.26
C THR A 133 1.66 13.57 -13.78
N GLY A 134 1.19 13.21 -14.98
CA GLY A 134 1.44 11.91 -15.60
C GLY A 134 0.64 10.77 -14.98
N LEU A 135 -0.51 11.09 -14.36
CA LEU A 135 -1.40 10.09 -13.78
C LEU A 135 -1.95 9.17 -14.86
N ARG A 136 -2.10 7.88 -14.56
CA ARG A 136 -2.68 6.89 -15.48
C ARG A 136 -4.15 7.21 -15.76
N ASN A 137 -4.56 7.11 -17.03
CA ASN A 137 -5.94 7.31 -17.48
C ASN A 137 -6.86 6.22 -16.95
N GLU A 138 -6.37 4.98 -16.99
CA GLU A 138 -7.05 3.79 -16.55
C GLU A 138 -6.57 3.45 -15.14
N THR A 139 -7.50 3.54 -14.18
CA THR A 139 -7.31 3.03 -12.83
C THR A 139 -8.05 1.71 -12.73
N THR A 140 -7.31 0.61 -12.83
CA THR A 140 -7.90 -0.74 -12.91
C THR A 140 -8.22 -1.33 -11.52
N LYS A 141 -7.78 -0.71 -10.42
CA LYS A 141 -7.80 -1.31 -9.08
C LYS A 141 -8.14 -0.33 -7.96
N LYS A 142 -9.27 0.38 -8.08
CA LYS A 142 -9.76 1.18 -6.96
C LYS A 142 -10.30 0.27 -5.86
N SER A 143 -9.62 0.25 -4.71
CA SER A 143 -10.07 -0.50 -3.54
C SER A 143 -11.42 0.03 -3.04
N LYS A 144 -12.36 -0.88 -2.76
CA LYS A 144 -13.64 -0.56 -2.13
C LYS A 144 -13.46 0.08 -0.74
N TYR A 145 -12.35 -0.22 -0.06
CA TYR A 145 -11.97 0.44 1.19
C TYR A 145 -11.59 1.92 1.03
N CYS A 146 -11.40 2.43 -0.19
CA CYS A 146 -11.24 3.86 -0.45
C CYS A 146 -12.58 4.56 -0.74
N MET A 147 -13.69 3.82 -0.76
CA MET A 147 -15.01 4.30 -1.20
C MET A 147 -15.97 4.29 -0.01
N LYS A 148 -16.30 5.47 0.53
CA LYS A 148 -17.15 5.60 1.74
C LYS A 148 -18.49 4.87 1.65
N ARG A 149 -19.07 4.75 0.45
CA ARG A 149 -20.34 4.03 0.24
C ARG A 149 -20.19 2.50 0.28
N GLU A 150 -19.00 1.97 0.03
CA GLU A 150 -18.75 0.53 -0.07
C GLU A 150 -17.88 -0.01 1.06
N ALA A 151 -17.09 0.84 1.71
CA ALA A 151 -16.08 0.43 2.68
C ALA A 151 -16.67 -0.32 3.88
N THR A 152 -17.79 0.17 4.43
CA THR A 152 -18.47 -0.49 5.57
C THR A 152 -18.99 -1.88 5.21
N GLU A 153 -19.65 -2.02 4.05
CA GLU A 153 -20.16 -3.32 3.58
C GLU A 153 -19.02 -4.28 3.26
N THR A 154 -17.96 -3.77 2.62
CA THR A 154 -16.75 -4.53 2.29
C THR A 154 -16.07 -5.02 3.57
N PHE A 155 -15.97 -4.18 4.59
CA PHE A 155 -15.43 -4.56 5.89
C PHE A 155 -16.29 -5.64 6.58
N GLU A 156 -17.62 -5.48 6.63
CA GLU A 156 -18.51 -6.50 7.21
C GLU A 156 -18.38 -7.85 6.47
N ASN A 157 -18.26 -7.82 5.14
CA ASN A 157 -18.04 -9.02 4.35
C ASN A 157 -16.70 -9.71 4.70
N LEU A 158 -15.63 -8.94 4.92
CA LEU A 158 -14.33 -9.49 5.33
C LEU A 158 -14.43 -10.16 6.70
N ILE A 159 -14.96 -9.45 7.71
CA ILE A 159 -15.11 -9.97 9.09
C ILE A 159 -15.98 -11.23 9.12
N LYS A 160 -17.08 -11.24 8.37
CA LYS A 160 -17.98 -12.40 8.29
C LYS A 160 -17.24 -13.65 7.80
N ASN A 161 -16.48 -13.53 6.73
CA ASN A 161 -15.86 -14.67 6.04
C ASN A 161 -14.50 -15.09 6.62
N ALA A 162 -13.88 -14.29 7.47
CA ALA A 162 -12.60 -14.61 8.10
C ALA A 162 -12.65 -15.83 9.01
N ASP A 163 -11.96 -16.91 8.65
CA ASP A 163 -11.77 -18.09 9.50
C ASP A 163 -10.56 -17.90 10.42
N PHE A 164 -10.69 -16.96 11.36
CA PHE A 164 -9.65 -16.62 12.31
C PHE A 164 -10.22 -16.44 13.72
N LYS A 165 -9.48 -16.91 14.73
CA LYS A 165 -9.91 -16.79 16.13
C LYS A 165 -9.85 -15.34 16.64
N TYR A 166 -8.77 -14.63 16.33
CA TYR A 166 -8.56 -13.25 16.74
C TYR A 166 -8.42 -12.33 15.53
N LEU A 167 -9.26 -11.30 15.45
CA LEU A 167 -9.19 -10.28 14.42
C LEU A 167 -8.77 -8.96 15.07
N LEU A 168 -7.70 -8.37 14.55
CA LEU A 168 -7.15 -7.09 14.98
C LEU A 168 -7.25 -6.10 13.82
N LEU A 169 -7.91 -4.97 14.04
CA LEU A 169 -8.00 -3.89 13.08
C LEU A 169 -7.33 -2.64 13.65
N SER A 170 -6.32 -2.15 12.93
CA SER A 170 -5.75 -0.81 13.09
C SER A 170 -6.59 0.19 12.31
N TYR A 171 -7.09 1.24 13.00
CA TYR A 171 -7.89 2.29 12.38
C TYR A 171 -7.87 3.57 13.21
N ASN A 172 -8.09 4.74 12.61
CA ASN A 172 -8.10 6.02 13.34
C ASN A 172 -9.45 6.75 13.32
N ASP A 173 -9.55 7.81 14.12
CA ASP A 173 -10.75 8.65 14.24
C ASP A 173 -11.08 9.50 13.00
N GLU A 174 -10.23 9.48 11.97
CA GLU A 174 -10.44 10.15 10.69
C GLU A 174 -10.84 9.19 9.55
N GLY A 175 -11.05 7.91 9.89
CA GLY A 175 -11.38 6.87 8.95
C GLY A 175 -12.74 7.05 8.26
N ILE A 176 -12.87 6.57 7.03
CA ILE A 176 -14.13 6.63 6.28
C ILE A 176 -15.19 5.65 6.79
N ILE A 177 -14.80 4.58 7.48
CA ILE A 177 -15.71 3.67 8.19
C ILE A 177 -15.94 4.26 9.59
N PRO A 178 -17.18 4.61 9.97
CA PRO A 178 -17.46 5.13 11.31
C PRO A 178 -17.09 4.14 12.42
N LEU A 179 -16.58 4.64 13.55
CA LEU A 179 -16.13 3.80 14.68
C LEU A 179 -17.26 2.96 15.29
N ASP A 180 -18.46 3.52 15.34
CA ASP A 180 -19.69 2.85 15.77
C ASP A 180 -20.09 1.72 14.81
N GLU A 181 -19.86 1.88 13.51
CA GLU A 181 -20.07 0.81 12.54
C GLU A 181 -19.04 -0.32 12.69
N ILE A 182 -17.76 0.00 12.96
CA ILE A 182 -16.73 -1.02 13.24
C ILE A 182 -17.12 -1.82 14.48
N GLU A 183 -17.50 -1.14 15.56
CA GLU A 183 -17.96 -1.76 16.80
C GLU A 183 -19.20 -2.63 16.58
N ARG A 184 -20.21 -2.12 15.87
CA ARG A 184 -21.43 -2.86 15.51
C ARG A 184 -21.11 -4.12 14.73
N ILE A 185 -20.26 -4.02 13.71
CA ILE A 185 -19.88 -5.14 12.85
C ILE A 185 -19.10 -6.19 13.63
N MET A 186 -18.03 -5.81 14.34
CA MET A 186 -17.20 -6.78 15.04
C MET A 186 -17.97 -7.46 16.18
N SER A 187 -18.78 -6.72 16.94
CA SER A 187 -19.59 -7.27 18.04
C SER A 187 -20.64 -8.29 17.57
N LYS A 188 -21.03 -8.26 16.29
CA LYS A 188 -21.97 -9.24 15.71
C LYS A 188 -21.37 -10.65 15.60
N TYR A 189 -20.05 -10.78 15.57
CA TYR A 189 -19.36 -12.04 15.29
C TYR A 189 -18.54 -12.56 16.49
N GLY A 190 -18.69 -11.97 17.68
CA GLY A 190 -18.04 -12.44 18.89
C GLY A 190 -17.72 -11.32 19.88
N LYS A 191 -16.75 -11.56 20.76
CA LYS A 191 -16.39 -10.63 21.84
C LYS A 191 -15.51 -9.51 21.31
N TYR A 192 -16.05 -8.29 21.37
CA TYR A 192 -15.37 -7.09 20.91
C TYR A 192 -14.72 -6.30 22.07
N LYS A 193 -13.53 -5.75 21.79
CA LYS A 193 -12.85 -4.77 22.65
C LYS A 193 -12.12 -3.76 21.78
N ARG A 194 -11.99 -2.51 22.25
CA ARG A 194 -11.20 -1.47 21.60
C ARG A 194 -10.15 -0.92 22.55
N TYR A 195 -8.95 -0.66 22.02
CA TYR A 195 -7.91 0.13 22.67
C TYR A 195 -7.71 1.41 21.88
N GLU A 196 -7.39 2.51 22.56
CA GLU A 196 -7.19 3.81 21.94
C GLU A 196 -5.90 4.46 22.41
N GLN A 197 -5.23 5.16 21.50
CA GLN A 197 -4.04 5.93 21.79
C GLN A 197 -4.09 7.28 21.08
N LYS A 198 -3.88 8.36 21.84
CA LYS A 198 -3.85 9.71 21.30
C LYS A 198 -2.47 10.02 20.74
N HIS A 199 -2.42 10.45 19.48
CA HIS A 199 -1.20 10.89 18.80
C HIS A 199 -1.29 12.36 18.38
N ARG A 200 -0.14 13.03 18.34
CA ARG A 200 -0.06 14.38 17.78
C ARG A 200 -0.28 14.30 16.27
N ARG A 201 -1.17 15.15 15.74
CA ARG A 201 -1.48 15.18 14.31
C ARG A 201 -0.22 15.52 13.51
N PHE A 202 0.06 14.71 12.50
CA PHE A 202 1.06 15.03 11.50
C PHE A 202 0.57 16.21 10.63
N LYS A 203 1.33 17.30 10.61
CA LYS A 203 1.01 18.50 9.81
C LYS A 203 1.95 18.56 8.61
N ALA A 204 1.46 18.11 7.45
CA ALA A 204 2.21 18.18 6.20
C ALA A 204 2.31 19.61 5.63
N ASP A 205 1.36 20.46 5.99
CA ASP A 205 1.29 21.88 5.61
C ASP A 205 0.93 22.71 6.87
N THR A 206 1.68 23.77 7.10
CA THR A 206 1.51 24.70 8.22
C THR A 206 0.37 25.70 8.01
N LYS A 207 -0.14 25.85 6.78
CA LYS A 207 -1.20 26.81 6.43
C LYS A 207 -2.62 26.23 6.45
N ARG A 208 -2.75 24.93 6.71
CA ARG A 208 -4.06 24.28 6.72
C ARG A 208 -4.66 24.38 8.11
N ASP A 209 -5.88 24.92 8.20
CA ASP A 209 -6.63 24.91 9.45
C ASP A 209 -7.12 23.49 9.74
N TYR A 210 -6.64 22.93 10.85
CA TYR A 210 -7.07 21.62 11.33
C TYR A 210 -8.04 21.83 12.49
N LEU A 211 -9.16 21.11 12.46
CA LEU A 211 -10.16 21.15 13.54
C LEU A 211 -9.62 20.62 14.88
N LYS A 212 -8.62 19.74 14.84
CA LYS A 212 -7.95 19.15 16.01
C LYS A 212 -6.45 19.07 15.76
N ASP A 213 -5.65 19.18 16.82
CA ASP A 213 -4.18 19.02 16.77
C ASP A 213 -3.70 17.59 17.08
N PHE A 214 -4.65 16.66 17.24
CA PHE A 214 -4.42 15.25 17.49
C PHE A 214 -5.22 14.36 16.52
N THR A 215 -4.83 13.09 16.48
CA THR A 215 -5.59 11.95 15.96
C THR A 215 -5.64 10.89 17.05
N ILE A 216 -6.68 10.06 17.05
CA ILE A 216 -6.78 8.89 17.93
C ILE A 216 -6.63 7.66 17.06
N GLU A 217 -5.61 6.87 17.35
CA GLU A 217 -5.41 5.55 16.76
C GLU A 217 -6.12 4.51 17.62
N TYR A 218 -6.77 3.55 16.99
CA TYR A 218 -7.49 2.47 17.63
C TYR A 218 -6.95 1.12 17.18
N ILE A 219 -6.87 0.20 18.15
CA ILE A 219 -6.80 -1.23 17.87
C ILE A 219 -8.14 -1.83 18.29
N HIS A 220 -8.91 -2.24 17.30
CA HIS A 220 -10.15 -2.99 17.49
C HIS A 220 -9.84 -4.48 17.52
N CYS A 221 -10.30 -5.17 18.55
CA CYS A 221 -10.07 -6.59 18.79
C CYS A 221 -11.40 -7.32 18.77
N LEU A 222 -11.46 -8.41 18.02
CA LEU A 222 -12.56 -9.37 18.03
C LEU A 222 -11.99 -10.76 18.33
N GLU A 223 -12.50 -11.39 19.39
CA GLU A 223 -12.40 -12.84 19.60
C GLU A 223 -13.67 -13.48 18.99
N LYS A 224 -13.50 -14.17 17.87
CA LYS A 224 -14.59 -14.74 17.06
C LYS A 224 -15.12 -16.03 17.71
N GLU A 225 -16.44 -16.19 17.72
CA GLU A 225 -17.14 -17.38 18.25
C GLU A 225 -17.28 -18.51 17.22
#